data_AF-A0AAW2IY70-F1
#
_entry.id   AF-A0AAW2IY70-F1
#
_cell.length_a   1.000
_cell.length_b   1.000
_cell.length_c   1.000
_cell.angle_alpha   90.00
_cell.angle_beta   90.00
_cell.angle_gamma   90.00
#
_symmetry.space_group_name_H-M   'P 1'
#
loop_
_entity.id
_entity.type
_entity.pdbx_description
1 polymer ?
#
loop_
_entity_poly.entity_id
_entity_poly.type
_entity_poly.pdbx_seq_one_letter_code
_entity_poly.pdbx_strand_id
1 'polypeptide(L)'
;MYYAAANGLAEAFNKTLCNLLKKVASKSKRDWHERIGEALWTYRTIVRTPTQATPYTLVYGVQIVLPLEQQIPSLIAIQEGFTEEENVQI
;
A
#
# COMPACT_ATOMS: atom_id res chain seq x y z
N MET A 1 23.41 23.48 12.82
CA MET A 1 22.49 23.39 13.97
C MET A 1 21.70 22.09 13.85
N TYR A 2 21.80 21.19 14.83
CA TYR A 2 21.01 19.95 14.89
C TYR A 2 19.66 20.24 15.55
N TYR A 3 18.54 19.90 14.90
CA TYR A 3 17.19 20.09 15.44
C TYR A 3 16.55 18.73 15.73
N ALA A 4 16.57 18.33 17.00
CA ALA A 4 16.26 16.96 17.42
C ALA A 4 14.84 16.49 17.03
N ALA A 5 13.83 17.37 17.10
CA ALA A 5 12.44 16.98 16.82
C ALA A 5 12.17 16.68 15.33
N ALA A 6 12.61 17.55 14.41
CA ALA A 6 12.46 17.27 12.97
C ALA A 6 13.39 16.15 12.52
N ASN A 7 14.61 16.08 13.08
CA ASN A 7 15.50 14.97 12.78
C ASN A 7 14.93 13.63 13.25
N GLY A 8 14.29 13.57 14.42
CA GLY A 8 13.68 12.32 14.90
C GLY A 8 12.57 11.79 13.99
N LEU A 9 11.70 12.66 13.47
CA LEU A 9 10.66 12.27 12.51
C LEU A 9 11.27 11.81 11.17
N ALA A 10 12.27 12.54 10.66
CA ALA A 10 12.98 12.16 9.44
C ALA A 10 13.73 10.82 9.60
N GLU A 11 14.40 10.61 10.74
CA GLU A 11 15.09 9.37 11.07
C GLU A 11 14.13 8.18 11.16
N ALA A 12 12.97 8.34 11.81
CA ALA A 12 11.94 7.31 11.90
C ALA A 12 11.35 6.95 10.53
N PHE A 13 11.10 7.96 9.68
CA PHE A 13 10.68 7.75 8.30
C PHE A 13 11.76 7.00 7.49
N ASN A 14 13.01 7.47 7.54
CA ASN A 14 14.13 6.86 6.82
C ASN A 14 14.34 5.39 7.23
N LYS A 15 14.20 5.07 8.53
CA LYS A 15 14.26 3.69 9.03
C LYS A 15 13.16 2.82 8.42
N THR A 16 11.95 3.35 8.32
CA THR A 16 10.81 2.63 7.72
C THR A 16 11.01 2.41 6.22
N LEU A 17 11.45 3.44 5.50
CA LEU A 17 11.73 3.37 4.06
C LEU A 17 12.84 2.35 3.76
N CYS A 18 13.94 2.36 4.53
CA CYS A 18 15.02 1.38 4.41
C CYS A 18 14.52 -0.06 4.63
N ASN A 19 13.60 -0.27 5.58
CA ASN A 19 13.03 -1.60 5.82
C ASN A 19 12.11 -2.06 4.67
N LEU A 20 11.35 -1.16 4.07
CA LEU A 20 10.54 -1.46 2.89
C LEU A 20 11.41 -1.75 1.67
N LEU A 21 12.43 -0.93 1.42
CA LEU A 21 13.40 -1.14 0.36
C LEU A 21 14.09 -2.50 0.49
N LYS A 22 14.47 -2.94 1.70
CA LYS A 22 15.03 -4.28 1.90
C LYS A 22 14.09 -5.43 1.54
N LYS A 23 12.77 -5.21 1.60
CA LYS A 23 11.76 -6.21 1.24
C LYS A 23 11.50 -6.24 -0.27
N VAL A 24 11.56 -5.09 -0.92
CA VAL A 24 11.17 -4.92 -2.33
C VAL A 24 12.39 -4.99 -3.27
N ALA A 25 13.57 -4.56 -2.82
CA ALA A 25 14.83 -4.76 -3.53
C ALA A 25 15.19 -6.25 -3.55
N SER A 26 15.54 -6.75 -4.73
CA SER A 26 15.87 -8.17 -4.94
C SER A 26 17.20 -8.56 -4.26
N LYS A 27 17.67 -9.81 -4.45
CA LYS A 27 18.95 -10.31 -3.92
C LYS A 27 20.14 -9.36 -4.16
N SER A 28 20.07 -8.56 -5.23
CA SER A 28 21.04 -7.51 -5.52
C SER A 28 20.56 -6.18 -4.94
N LYS A 29 21.21 -5.69 -3.88
CA LYS A 29 20.96 -4.34 -3.29
C LYS A 29 21.21 -3.16 -4.25
N ARG A 30 21.41 -3.41 -5.54
CA ARG A 30 21.74 -2.40 -6.57
C ARG A 30 20.51 -1.80 -7.24
N ASP A 31 19.37 -2.49 -7.20
CA ASP A 31 18.11 -2.09 -7.84
C ASP A 31 17.23 -1.16 -6.97
N TRP A 32 17.71 -0.72 -5.80
CA TRP A 32 16.91 0.07 -4.85
C TRP A 32 16.29 1.33 -5.47
N HIS A 33 16.98 1.96 -6.41
CA HIS A 33 16.56 3.19 -7.07
C HIS A 33 15.40 2.96 -8.05
N GLU A 34 15.33 1.77 -8.66
CA GLU A 34 14.20 1.35 -9.51
C GLU A 34 12.99 0.92 -8.66
N ARG A 35 13.26 0.40 -7.45
CA ARG A 35 12.24 -0.13 -6.52
C ARG A 35 11.71 0.91 -5.52
N ILE A 36 12.32 2.11 -5.46
CA ILE A 36 11.95 3.14 -4.47
C ILE A 36 10.51 3.63 -4.64
N GLY A 37 10.01 3.68 -5.88
CA GLY A 37 8.63 4.04 -6.16
C GLY A 37 7.65 3.08 -5.50
N GLU A 38 7.90 1.77 -5.59
CA GLU A 38 7.08 0.73 -4.98
C GLU A 38 7.15 0.74 -3.45
N ALA A 39 8.35 0.98 -2.88
CA ALA A 39 8.52 1.13 -1.44
C ALA A 39 7.75 2.36 -0.90
N LEU A 40 7.80 3.49 -1.60
CA LEU A 40 7.04 4.69 -1.25
C LEU A 40 5.53 4.48 -1.41
N TRP A 41 5.10 3.79 -2.46
CA TRP A 41 3.70 3.43 -2.66
C TRP A 41 3.18 2.59 -1.49
N THR A 42 3.89 1.51 -1.17
CA THR A 42 3.61 0.64 -0.02
C THR A 42 3.57 1.44 1.29
N TYR A 43 4.47 2.42 1.45
CA TYR A 43 4.45 3.26 2.63
C TYR A 43 3.15 4.06 2.77
N ARG A 44 2.68 4.64 1.65
CA ARG A 44 1.53 5.55 1.59
C ARG A 44 0.18 4.85 1.71
N THR A 45 0.07 3.61 1.25
CA THR A 45 -1.21 2.89 1.17
C THR A 45 -1.48 1.94 2.33
N ILE A 46 -0.46 1.59 3.13
CA ILE A 46 -0.63 0.74 4.31
C ILE A 46 -1.09 1.55 5.52
N VAL A 47 -2.14 1.06 6.19
CA VAL A 47 -2.64 1.58 7.46
C VAL A 47 -1.55 1.50 8.53
N ARG A 48 -1.30 2.61 9.22
CA ARG A 48 -0.32 2.68 10.30
C ARG A 48 -1.01 2.46 11.63
N THR A 49 -0.53 1.49 12.42
CA THR A 49 -1.07 1.14 13.74
C THR A 49 -1.29 2.35 14.67
N PRO A 50 -0.37 3.34 14.76
CA PRO A 50 -0.56 4.46 15.68
C PRO A 50 -1.68 5.41 15.27
N THR A 51 -1.93 5.58 13.97
CA THR A 51 -2.92 6.55 13.45
C THR A 51 -4.20 5.88 12.97
N GLN A 52 -4.21 4.54 12.84
CA GLN A 52 -5.27 3.74 12.23
C GLN A 52 -5.70 4.26 10.84
N ALA A 53 -4.79 4.96 10.16
CA ALA A 53 -5.02 5.55 8.85
C ALA A 53 -3.79 5.34 7.96
N THR A 54 -4.00 5.39 6.64
CA THR A 54 -2.90 5.40 5.68
C THR A 54 -2.26 6.79 5.64
N PRO A 55 -0.93 6.91 5.41
CA PRO A 55 -0.30 8.21 5.24
C PRO A 55 -0.90 9.01 4.08
N TYR A 56 -1.39 8.34 3.02
CA TYR A 56 -2.11 9.00 1.93
C TYR A 56 -3.37 9.73 2.44
N THR A 57 -4.20 9.04 3.22
CA THR A 57 -5.42 9.62 3.80
C THR A 57 -5.13 10.79 4.73
N LEU A 58 -4.03 10.74 5.48
CA LEU A 58 -3.63 11.85 6.35
C LEU A 58 -3.20 13.11 5.57
N VAL A 59 -2.64 12.96 4.37
CA VAL A 59 -2.18 14.09 3.55
C VAL A 59 -3.31 14.67 2.71
N TYR A 60 -4.15 13.83 2.11
CA TYR A 60 -5.15 14.25 1.14
C TYR A 60 -6.59 14.27 1.68
N GLY A 61 -6.83 13.72 2.88
CA GLY A 61 -8.16 13.64 3.48
C GLY A 61 -9.08 12.60 2.83
N VAL A 62 -8.60 11.82 1.86
CA VAL A 62 -9.39 10.83 1.10
C VAL A 62 -8.82 9.44 1.29
N GLN A 63 -9.69 8.45 1.46
CA GLN A 63 -9.28 7.03 1.48
C GLN A 63 -8.86 6.59 0.08
N ILE A 64 -7.71 5.94 -0.02
CA ILE A 64 -7.31 5.30 -1.26
C ILE A 64 -8.10 4.00 -1.42
N VAL A 65 -8.77 3.84 -2.56
CA VAL A 65 -9.36 2.56 -2.96
C VAL A 65 -8.39 1.94 -3.97
N LEU A 66 -7.78 0.81 -3.60
CA LEU A 66 -6.86 0.14 -4.50
C LEU A 66 -7.65 -0.53 -5.63
N PRO A 67 -7.15 -0.56 -6.88
CA PRO A 67 -7.82 -1.26 -7.97
C PRO A 67 -8.17 -2.71 -7.61
N LEU A 68 -7.31 -3.39 -6.85
CA LEU A 68 -7.56 -4.75 -6.39
C LEU A 68 -8.77 -4.85 -5.43
N GLU A 69 -8.95 -3.87 -4.54
CA GLU A 69 -10.09 -3.81 -3.62
C GLU A 69 -11.41 -3.59 -4.36
N GLN A 70 -11.37 -2.93 -5.52
CA GLN A 70 -12.53 -2.79 -6.41
C GLN A 70 -12.75 -4.04 -7.29
N GLN A 71 -11.66 -4.67 -7.75
CA GLN A 71 -11.74 -5.82 -8.64
C GLN A 71 -12.28 -7.09 -7.95
N ILE A 72 -11.86 -7.39 -6.71
CA ILE A 72 -12.28 -8.61 -6.01
C ILE A 72 -13.81 -8.70 -5.87
N PRO A 73 -14.52 -7.68 -5.33
CA PRO A 73 -15.98 -7.69 -5.27
C PRO A 73 -16.63 -7.83 -6.65
N SER A 74 -16.06 -7.17 -7.67
CA SER A 74 -16.60 -7.26 -9.04
C SER A 74 -16.49 -8.67 -9.63
N LEU A 75 -15.37 -9.36 -9.38
CA LEU A 75 -15.17 -10.73 -9.84
C LEU A 75 -16.09 -11.72 -9.11
N ILE A 76 -16.31 -11.53 -7.81
CA ILE A 76 -17.25 -12.33 -7.03
C ILE A 76 -18.68 -12.14 -7.55
N ALA A 77 -19.11 -10.89 -7.76
CA ALA A 77 -20.44 -10.60 -8.27
C ALA A 77 -20.67 -11.20 -9.68
N ILE A 78 -19.65 -11.18 -10.54
CA ILE A 78 -19.69 -11.83 -11.85
C ILE A 78 -19.83 -13.35 -11.71
N GLN A 79 -19.06 -13.97 -10.81
CA GLN A 79 -19.12 -15.42 -10.56
C GLN A 79 -20.48 -15.86 -10.00
N GLU A 80 -21.05 -15.09 -9.07
CA GLU A 80 -22.39 -15.35 -8.51
C GLU A 80 -23.47 -15.23 -9.58
N GLY A 81 -23.40 -14.21 -10.44
CA GLY A 81 -24.30 -14.06 -11.59
C GLY A 81 -24.24 -15.24 -12.57
N PHE A 82 -23.05 -15.76 -12.89
CA PHE A 82 -22.93 -16.97 -13.71
C PHE A 82 -23.55 -18.21 -13.05
N THR A 83 -23.50 -18.31 -11.72
CA THR A 83 -24.04 -19.46 -10.98
C THR A 83 -25.58 -19.43 -10.90
N GLU A 84 -26.18 -18.24 -10.94
CA GLU A 84 -27.65 -18.09 -11.00
C GLU A 84 -28.20 -18.38 -12.40
N GLU A 85 -27.50 -17.97 -13.47
CA GLU A 85 -27.94 -18.18 -14.86
C GLU A 85 -27.90 -19.67 -15.28
N GLU A 86 -26.94 -20.45 -14.78
CA GLU A 86 -26.86 -21.90 -15.02
C GLU A 86 -27.96 -22.70 -14.27
N ASN A 87 -28.48 -22.20 -13.15
CA ASN A 87 -29.54 -22.84 -12.38
C ASN A 87 -30.95 -22.58 -12.92
N VAL A 88 -31.13 -21.61 -13.83
CA VAL A 88 -32.43 -21.29 -14.48
C VAL A 88 -32.68 -22.16 -15.73
N GLN A 89 -31.72 -23.00 -16.13
CA GLN A 89 -31.82 -23.88 -17.30
C GLN A 89 -32.21 -25.35 -16.98
N ILE A 90 -32.83 -25.63 -15.83
CA ILE A 90 -33.38 -26.95 -15.47
C ILE A 90 -34.90 -26.91 -15.35
#